data_AF-A0AAW5MTW5-F1
#
_entry.id   AF-A0AAW5MTW5-F1
#
_cell.length_a   1.000
_cell.length_b   1.000
_cell.length_c   1.000
_cell.angle_alpha   90.00
_cell.angle_beta   90.00
_cell.angle_gamma   90.00
#
_symmetry.space_group_name_H-M   'P 1'
#
loop_
_entity.id
_entity.type
_entity.pdbx_description
1 polymer ?
#
loop_
_entity_poly.entity_id
_entity_poly.type
_entity_poly.pdbx_seq_one_letter_code
_entity_poly.pdbx_strand_id
1 'polypeptide(L)'
;PGNRSFYENSEVDKLLRNALATTDQTQRTRDYQQAQKIVIDDAAYVYLFQKNYQLAMNKEVKGFVFNPMLEQVFNINTMSK
;
A
#
# COMPACT_ATOMS: atom_id res chain seq x y z
N PRO A 1 -5.82 -8.37 -10.28
CA PRO A 1 -4.58 -8.72 -11.02
C PRO A 1 -3.41 -7.81 -10.60
N GLY A 2 -2.48 -8.35 -9.78
CA GLY A 2 -1.34 -7.59 -9.23
C GLY A 2 0.03 -8.23 -9.43
N ASN A 3 0.08 -9.51 -9.83
CA ASN A 3 1.33 -10.24 -10.04
C ASN A 3 1.80 -10.09 -11.50
N ARG A 4 2.69 -9.13 -11.77
CA ARG A 4 3.31 -8.91 -13.10
C ARG A 4 4.65 -9.62 -13.28
N SER A 5 5.26 -10.11 -12.20
CA SER A 5 6.50 -10.89 -12.21
C SER A 5 6.26 -12.40 -12.34
N PHE A 6 4.99 -12.84 -12.31
CA PHE A 6 4.61 -14.26 -12.28
C PHE A 6 5.25 -15.04 -11.12
N TYR A 7 5.55 -14.34 -10.03
CA TYR A 7 6.16 -14.92 -8.83
C TYR A 7 5.18 -15.87 -8.13
N GLU A 8 5.67 -17.04 -7.71
CA GLU A 8 4.92 -18.07 -6.99
C GLU A 8 5.77 -18.60 -5.84
N ASN A 9 5.21 -18.59 -4.63
CA ASN A 9 5.84 -19.15 -3.44
C ASN A 9 4.75 -19.60 -2.47
N SER A 10 4.69 -20.90 -2.19
CA SER A 10 3.62 -21.51 -1.39
C SER A 10 3.59 -21.02 0.06
N GLU A 11 4.73 -20.65 0.63
CA GLU A 11 4.81 -20.11 1.98
C GLU A 11 4.29 -18.67 2.03
N VAL A 12 4.61 -17.85 1.03
CA VAL A 12 4.05 -16.50 0.89
C VAL A 12 2.53 -16.56 0.77
N ASP A 13 2.00 -17.44 -0.08
CA ASP A 13 0.55 -17.62 -0.24
C ASP A 13 -0.13 -18.04 1.06
N LYS A 14 0.49 -18.94 1.83
CA LYS A 14 -0.01 -19.38 3.13
C LYS A 14 -0.06 -18.23 4.13
N LEU A 15 1.01 -17.44 4.23
CA LEU A 15 1.07 -16.26 5.11
C LEU A 15 -0.01 -15.23 4.74
N LEU A 16 -0.18 -14.95 3.44
CA LEU A 16 -1.21 -14.02 2.98
C LEU A 16 -2.63 -14.52 3.29
N ARG A 17 -2.92 -15.81 3.10
CA ARG A 17 -4.23 -16.40 3.45
C ARG A 17 -4.50 -16.32 4.96
N ASN A 18 -3.50 -16.57 5.79
CA ASN A 18 -3.63 -16.45 7.25
C ASN A 18 -3.90 -15.00 7.67
N ALA A 19 -3.17 -14.04 7.08
CA ALA A 19 -3.36 -12.62 7.34
C ALA A 19 -4.77 -12.13 6.95
N LEU A 20 -5.36 -12.71 5.90
CA LEU A 20 -6.73 -12.44 5.47
C LEU A 20 -7.78 -13.06 6.40
N ALA A 21 -7.52 -14.25 6.95
CA ALA A 21 -8.46 -14.98 7.79
C ALA A 21 -8.47 -14.50 9.26
N THR A 22 -7.35 -13.97 9.76
CA THR A 22 -7.23 -13.57 11.17
C THR A 22 -7.98 -12.27 11.48
N THR A 23 -8.58 -12.19 12.68
CA THR A 23 -9.14 -10.94 13.21
C THR A 23 -8.15 -10.19 14.11
N ASP A 24 -7.08 -10.84 14.56
CA ASP A 24 -6.04 -10.24 15.39
C ASP A 24 -5.09 -9.38 14.54
N GLN A 25 -5.03 -8.08 14.87
CA GLN A 25 -4.22 -7.11 14.14
C GLN A 25 -2.72 -7.35 14.28
N THR A 26 -2.26 -7.83 15.43
CA THR A 26 -0.86 -8.16 15.68
C THR A 26 -0.45 -9.37 14.84
N GLN A 27 -1.31 -10.40 14.83
CA GLN A 27 -1.05 -11.58 13.99
C GLN A 27 -1.02 -11.21 12.50
N ARG A 28 -2.02 -10.44 12.03
CA ARG A 28 -2.08 -9.95 10.65
C ARG A 28 -0.80 -9.19 10.26
N THR A 29 -0.32 -8.34 11.15
CA THR A 29 0.89 -7.55 10.90
C THR A 29 2.13 -8.44 10.79
N ARG A 30 2.27 -9.44 11.68
CA ARG A 30 3.39 -10.40 11.62
C ARG A 30 3.39 -11.20 10.33
N ASP A 31 2.24 -11.72 9.93
CA ASP A 31 2.11 -12.53 8.71
C ASP A 31 2.49 -11.71 7.45
N TYR A 32 2.01 -10.47 7.34
CA TYR A 32 2.38 -9.59 6.22
C TYR A 32 3.86 -9.22 6.21
N GLN A 33 4.46 -8.94 7.38
CA GLN A 33 5.89 -8.63 7.48
C GLN A 33 6.76 -9.81 7.05
N GLN A 34 6.39 -11.03 7.45
CA GLN A 34 7.10 -12.23 7.06
C GLN A 34 6.97 -12.52 5.56
N ALA A 35 5.76 -12.36 5.00
CA ALA A 35 5.53 -12.49 3.56
C ALA A 35 6.37 -11.48 2.76
N GLN A 36 6.37 -10.21 3.20
CA GLN A 36 7.16 -9.15 2.56
C GLN A 36 8.66 -9.46 2.62
N LYS A 37 9.16 -9.99 3.74
CA LYS A 37 10.57 -10.38 3.87
C LYS A 37 10.96 -11.43 2.83
N ILE A 38 10.18 -12.51 2.70
CA ILE A 38 10.46 -13.57 1.72
C ILE A 38 10.44 -13.01 0.30
N VAL A 39 9.44 -12.21 -0.06
CA VAL A 39 9.31 -11.61 -1.40
C VAL A 39 10.50 -10.70 -1.75
N ILE A 40 11.03 -9.97 -0.77
CA ILE A 40 12.23 -9.12 -0.94
C ILE A 40 13.49 -9.99 -1.08
N ASP A 41 13.65 -11.00 -0.22
CA ASP A 41 14.81 -11.90 -0.23
C ASP A 41 14.88 -12.71 -1.54
N ASP A 42 13.72 -13.11 -2.08
CA ASP A 42 13.59 -13.81 -3.38
C ASP A 42 13.68 -12.85 -4.58
N ALA A 43 13.81 -11.54 -4.35
CA ALA A 43 13.91 -10.49 -5.37
C ALA A 43 12.76 -10.52 -6.41
N ALA A 44 11.54 -10.85 -5.99
CA ALA A 44 10.37 -10.91 -6.88
C ALA A 44 10.06 -9.55 -7.54
N TYR A 45 10.46 -8.46 -6.90
CA TYR A 45 10.48 -7.09 -7.43
C TYR A 45 11.68 -6.33 -6.89
N VAL A 46 12.20 -5.41 -7.69
CA VAL A 46 13.20 -4.43 -7.26
C VAL A 46 12.48 -3.13 -6.89
N TYR A 47 12.38 -2.87 -5.58
CA TYR A 47 11.77 -1.64 -5.07
C TYR A 47 12.79 -0.50 -5.07
N LEU A 48 12.50 0.58 -5.82
CA LEU A 48 13.45 1.68 -6.00
C LEU A 48 13.26 2.79 -4.96
N PHE A 49 12.05 3.34 -4.86
CA PHE A 49 11.72 4.43 -3.95
C PHE A 49 10.22 4.57 -3.76
N GLN A 50 9.83 5.23 -2.68
CA GLN A 50 8.47 5.74 -2.51
C GLN A 50 8.40 7.15 -3.08
N LYS A 51 7.43 7.39 -3.97
CA LYS A 51 7.28 8.67 -4.66
C LYS A 51 6.87 9.78 -3.67
N ASN A 52 7.62 10.88 -3.67
CA ASN A 52 7.19 12.13 -3.05
C ASN A 52 6.23 12.85 -4.01
N TYR A 53 5.06 13.24 -3.51
CA TYR A 53 4.06 13.94 -4.30
C TYR A 53 4.23 15.45 -4.15
N GLN A 54 4.26 16.13 -5.29
CA GLN A 54 4.19 17.58 -5.38
C GLN A 54 2.94 17.94 -6.18
N LEU A 55 2.05 18.70 -5.57
CA LEU A 55 0.75 19.05 -6.14
C LEU A 55 0.67 20.56 -6.29
N ALA A 56 0.42 21.02 -7.52
CA ALA A 56 0.11 22.41 -7.78
C ALA A 56 -1.38 22.66 -7.52
N MET A 57 -1.70 23.75 -6.82
CA MET A 57 -3.07 24.11 -6.48
C MET A 57 -3.27 25.62 -6.61
N ASN A 58 -4.47 26.04 -7.01
CA ASN A 58 -4.83 27.46 -7.03
C ASN A 58 -4.84 28.01 -5.59
N LYS A 59 -4.31 29.22 -5.40
CA LYS A 59 -4.23 29.92 -4.09
C LYS A 59 -5.59 30.09 -3.38
N GLU A 60 -6.68 30.10 -4.13
CA GLU A 60 -8.05 30.22 -3.60
C GLU A 60 -8.47 28.94 -2.87
N VAL A 61 -8.01 27.76 -3.31
CA VAL A 61 -8.43 26.49 -2.69
C VAL A 61 -7.94 26.39 -1.25
N LYS A 62 -8.87 26.17 -0.32
CA LYS A 62 -8.59 25.95 1.11
C LYS A 62 -9.04 24.56 1.55
N GLY A 63 -8.43 24.08 2.63
CA GLY A 63 -8.84 22.84 3.28
C GLY A 63 -8.47 21.55 2.56
N PHE A 64 -7.73 21.58 1.45
CA PHE A 64 -7.26 20.36 0.77
C PHE A 64 -6.29 19.55 1.65
N VAL A 65 -6.55 18.25 1.77
CA VAL A 65 -5.70 17.29 2.48
C VAL A 65 -5.33 16.19 1.49
N PHE A 66 -4.04 16.07 1.21
CA PHE A 66 -3.55 15.04 0.30
C PHE A 66 -3.64 13.64 0.93
N ASN A 67 -4.22 12.69 0.20
CA ASN A 67 -4.25 11.28 0.56
C ASN A 67 -3.20 10.50 -0.24
N PRO A 68 -2.04 10.13 0.35
CA PRO A 68 -0.97 9.44 -0.35
C PRO A 68 -1.31 7.97 -0.70
N MET A 69 -2.39 7.41 -0.15
CA MET A 69 -2.82 6.05 -0.43
C MET A 69 -3.86 6.00 -1.56
N LEU A 70 -4.69 7.03 -1.68
CA LEU A 70 -5.78 7.12 -2.65
C LEU A 70 -5.75 8.50 -3.31
N GLU A 71 -4.83 8.68 -4.25
CA GLU A 71 -4.54 9.98 -4.89
C GLU A 71 -5.77 10.65 -5.53
N GLN A 72 -6.75 9.86 -5.96
CA GLN A 72 -7.99 10.35 -6.60
C GLN A 72 -9.14 10.61 -5.62
N VAL A 73 -8.93 10.35 -4.33
CA VAL A 73 -9.96 10.55 -3.30
C VAL A 73 -9.70 11.89 -2.61
N PHE A 74 -10.50 12.88 -3.01
CA PHE A 74 -10.45 14.23 -2.47
C PHE A 74 -11.34 14.35 -1.24
N ASN A 75 -10.90 15.15 -0.27
CA ASN A 75 -11.67 15.49 0.91
C ASN A 75 -12.72 16.58 0.61
N ILE A 76 -13.57 16.35 -0.40
CA ILE A 76 -14.51 17.33 -0.97
C ILE A 76 -15.42 18.01 0.06
N ASN A 77 -15.75 17.32 1.16
CA ASN A 77 -16.62 17.85 2.21
C ASN A 77 -15.98 19.01 3.00
N THR A 78 -14.65 19.08 3.05
CA THR A 78 -13.93 20.11 3.81
C THR A 78 -13.15 21.08 2.92
N MET A 79 -13.17 20.85 1.60
CA MET A 79 -12.55 21.74 0.62
C MET A 79 -13.47 22.91 0.29
N SER A 80 -12.89 24.09 0.10
CA SER A 80 -13.60 25.28 -0.37
C SER A 80 -12.76 26.08 -1.36
N LYS A 81 -13.42 26.96 -2.10
CA LYS A 81 -12.81 27.97 -2.97
C LYS A 81 -12.80 29.32 -2.28
#